data_AF-A0A3P9B9E3-F1
#
_entry.id   AF-A0A3P9B9E3-F1
#
_cell.length_a   1.000
_cell.length_b   1.000
_cell.length_c   1.000
_cell.angle_alpha   90.00
_cell.angle_beta   90.00
_cell.angle_gamma   90.00
#
_symmetry.space_group_name_H-M   'P 1'
#
loop_
_entity.id
_entity.type
_entity.pdbx_description
1 polymer ?
#
loop_
_entity_poly.entity_id
_entity_poly.type
_entity_poly.pdbx_seq_one_letter_code
_entity_poly.pdbx_strand_id
1 'polypeptide(L)'
;MKTVAILALCFLVVICVASDAATDPQPAGDNPAEEGLFVEREQASTVVRQKRAAGQLSLVQLESLREVCEANVACEHMMDINGIIAAYTAYYGPIPY
;
A
#
# COMPACT_ATOMS: atom_id res chain seq x y z
N MET A 1 0.21 -6.49 -31.20
CA MET A 1 0.36 -6.34 -29.72
C MET A 1 0.78 -4.92 -29.33
N LYS A 2 1.80 -4.33 -29.98
CA LYS A 2 2.27 -2.94 -29.72
C LYS A 2 1.19 -1.87 -29.97
N THR A 3 0.39 -2.02 -31.04
CA THR A 3 -0.70 -1.11 -31.38
C THR A 3 -1.86 -1.15 -30.39
N VAL A 4 -2.15 -2.33 -29.83
CA VAL A 4 -3.18 -2.52 -28.80
C VAL A 4 -2.77 -1.87 -27.48
N ALA A 5 -1.49 -1.97 -27.12
CA ALA A 5 -0.95 -1.30 -25.93
C ALA A 5 -1.01 0.24 -26.04
N ILE A 6 -0.68 0.79 -27.23
CA ILE A 6 -0.77 2.23 -27.48
C ILE A 6 -2.22 2.71 -27.40
N LEU A 7 -3.16 1.98 -28.03
CA LEU A 7 -4.58 2.32 -27.95
C LEU A 7 -5.10 2.29 -26.51
N ALA A 8 -4.74 1.27 -25.73
CA ALA A 8 -5.14 1.16 -24.33
C ALA A 8 -4.63 2.34 -23.48
N LEU A 9 -3.37 2.75 -23.71
CA LEU A 9 -2.79 3.92 -23.04
C LEU A 9 -3.49 5.22 -23.45
N CYS A 10 -3.80 5.39 -24.74
CA CYS A 10 -4.54 6.56 -25.22
C CYS A 10 -5.94 6.63 -24.61
N PHE A 11 -6.66 5.51 -24.48
CA PHE A 11 -7.96 5.47 -23.82
C PHE A 11 -7.87 5.84 -22.34
N LEU A 12 -6.87 5.34 -21.62
CA LEU A 12 -6.65 5.69 -20.21
C LEU A 12 -6.39 7.20 -20.04
N VAL A 13 -5.53 7.79 -20.88
CA VAL A 13 -5.22 9.24 -20.83
C VAL A 13 -6.47 10.08 -21.09
N VAL A 14 -7.32 9.69 -22.04
CA VAL A 14 -8.57 10.41 -22.34
C VAL A 14 -9.56 10.32 -21.16
N ILE A 15 -9.68 9.17 -20.50
CA ILE A 15 -10.54 8.99 -19.32
C ILE A 15 -10.03 9.83 -18.14
N CYS A 16 -8.71 9.89 -17.94
CA CYS A 16 -8.09 10.74 -16.91
C CYS A 16 -8.33 12.23 -17.17
N VAL A 17 -8.17 12.70 -18.41
CA VAL A 17 -8.40 14.11 -18.79
C VAL A 17 -9.89 14.49 -18.74
N ALA A 18 -10.80 13.60 -19.12
CA ALA A 18 -12.23 13.89 -19.08
C ALA A 18 -12.80 13.95 -17.65
N SER A 19 -12.18 13.23 -16.71
CA SER A 19 -12.56 13.28 -15.28
C SER A 19 -12.20 14.61 -14.63
N ASP A 20 -11.20 15.32 -15.18
CA ASP A 20 -10.77 16.66 -14.75
C ASP A 20 -11.76 17.77 -15.19
N ALA A 21 -12.55 17.52 -16.25
CA ALA A 21 -13.42 18.52 -16.87
C ALA A 21 -14.87 18.55 -16.34
N ALA A 22 -15.21 17.75 -15.33
CA ALA A 22 -16.59 17.65 -14.81
C ALA A 22 -16.83 18.39 -13.48
N THR A 23 -15.95 19.32 -13.11
CA THR A 23 -16.22 20.26 -12.01
C THR A 23 -15.91 21.67 -12.49
N ASP A 24 -16.93 22.38 -12.96
CA ASP A 24 -16.90 23.84 -13.11
C ASP A 24 -17.47 24.46 -11.82
N PRO A 25 -16.70 25.28 -11.09
CA PRO A 25 -17.24 26.24 -10.14
C PRO A 25 -17.01 27.68 -10.64
N GLN A 26 -18.04 28.52 -10.57
CA GLN A 26 -17.90 29.98 -10.60
C GLN A 26 -18.87 30.56 -9.54
N PRO A 27 -18.59 31.67 -8.82
CA PRO A 27 -17.47 32.61 -8.93
C PRO A 27 -16.73 32.92 -7.61
N ALA A 28 -15.44 33.24 -7.68
CA ALA A 28 -14.89 34.34 -6.89
C ALA A 28 -14.66 35.49 -7.86
N GLY A 29 -15.05 36.72 -7.49
CA GLY A 29 -14.92 37.89 -8.35
C GLY A 29 -13.53 37.96 -8.99
N ASP A 30 -13.52 37.87 -10.31
CA ASP A 30 -12.41 38.01 -11.24
C ASP A 30 -11.04 37.39 -10.86
N ASN A 31 -10.80 36.22 -11.49
CA ASN A 31 -9.54 35.58 -11.90
C ASN A 31 -8.97 34.43 -11.05
N PRO A 32 -8.57 33.29 -11.68
CA PRO A 32 -8.66 31.96 -11.09
C PRO A 32 -7.28 31.42 -10.72
N ALA A 33 -7.06 31.20 -9.43
CA ALA A 33 -5.88 30.52 -8.91
C ALA A 33 -6.26 29.72 -7.67
N GLU A 34 -6.23 28.40 -7.83
CA GLU A 34 -5.78 27.44 -6.80
C GLU A 34 -6.66 27.29 -5.57
N GLU A 35 -7.73 26.49 -5.72
CA GLU A 35 -8.48 25.94 -4.60
C GLU A 35 -8.04 24.49 -4.34
N GLY A 36 -7.37 24.34 -3.19
CA GLY A 36 -6.75 23.10 -2.75
C GLY A 36 -7.75 21.97 -2.49
N LEU A 37 -7.53 20.85 -3.18
CA LEU A 37 -8.09 19.55 -2.82
C LEU A 37 -7.27 18.97 -1.67
N PHE A 38 -7.70 19.24 -0.43
CA PHE A 38 -7.33 18.41 0.71
C PHE A 38 -8.01 17.04 0.52
N VAL A 39 -7.29 16.10 -0.09
CA VAL A 39 -7.70 14.69 -0.14
C VAL A 39 -7.77 14.19 1.30
N GLU A 40 -8.96 13.72 1.68
CA GLU A 40 -9.28 13.14 2.97
C GLU A 40 -8.27 12.03 3.33
N ARG A 41 -7.35 12.37 4.23
CA ARG A 41 -6.21 11.54 4.68
C ARG A 41 -6.64 10.23 5.36
N GLU A 42 -7.94 10.05 5.61
CA GLU A 42 -8.47 8.93 6.37
C GLU A 42 -8.52 7.63 5.55
N GLN A 43 -8.74 7.69 4.24
CA GLN A 43 -8.90 6.48 3.43
C GLN A 43 -7.58 5.78 3.13
N ALA A 44 -6.47 6.52 2.99
CA ALA A 44 -5.13 5.94 2.85
C ALA A 44 -4.64 5.26 4.16
N SER A 45 -5.16 5.66 5.32
CA SER A 45 -4.83 5.05 6.61
C SER A 45 -5.42 3.63 6.73
N THR A 46 -6.63 3.42 6.23
CA THR A 46 -7.34 2.14 6.39
C THR A 46 -6.65 0.98 5.68
N VAL A 47 -6.11 1.20 4.47
CA VAL A 47 -5.46 0.15 3.68
C VAL A 47 -4.11 -0.27 4.30
N VAL A 48 -3.36 0.68 4.88
CA VAL A 48 -2.12 0.38 5.62
C VAL A 48 -2.43 -0.33 6.95
N ARG A 49 -3.56 0.01 7.60
CA ARG A 49 -4.00 -0.61 8.86
C ARG A 49 -4.50 -2.04 8.65
N GLN A 50 -5.20 -2.30 7.55
CA GLN A 50 -5.71 -3.63 7.21
C GLN A 50 -4.58 -4.61 6.85
N LYS A 51 -3.49 -4.15 6.21
CA LYS A 51 -2.30 -5.01 5.96
C LYS A 51 -1.47 -5.29 7.24
N ARG A 52 -1.64 -4.49 8.31
CA ARG A 52 -1.01 -4.74 9.62
C ARG A 52 -1.77 -5.74 10.51
N ALA A 53 -2.93 -6.23 10.08
CA ALA A 53 -3.70 -7.21 10.85
C ALA A 53 -3.17 -8.64 10.70
N ALA A 54 -1.86 -8.84 10.74
CA ALA A 54 -1.27 -10.16 10.99
C ALA A 54 -1.15 -10.36 12.52
N GLY A 55 -2.30 -10.60 13.15
CA GLY A 55 -2.49 -11.29 14.44
C GLY A 55 -1.67 -10.79 15.65
N GLN A 56 -2.32 -10.04 16.54
CA GLN A 56 -2.01 -9.79 17.97
C GLN A 56 -0.63 -9.22 18.37
N LEU A 57 0.41 -9.28 17.55
CA LEU A 57 1.75 -8.83 17.92
C LEU A 57 1.95 -7.35 17.66
N SER A 58 2.60 -6.67 18.61
CA SER A 58 3.11 -5.32 18.45
C SER A 58 4.22 -5.28 17.38
N LEU A 59 4.45 -4.10 16.81
CA LEU A 59 5.48 -3.89 15.79
C LEU A 59 6.87 -4.33 16.30
N VAL A 60 7.20 -3.99 17.55
CA VAL A 60 8.47 -4.37 18.20
C VAL A 60 8.62 -5.88 18.31
N GLN A 61 7.54 -6.62 18.61
CA GLN A 61 7.59 -8.09 18.68
C GLN A 61 7.83 -8.70 17.30
N LEU A 62 7.23 -8.15 16.24
CA LEU A 62 7.48 -8.61 14.87
C LEU A 62 8.92 -8.33 14.43
N GLU A 63 9.48 -7.18 14.81
CA GLU A 63 10.89 -6.86 14.54
C GLU A 63 11.85 -7.81 15.28
N SER A 64 11.55 -8.15 16.54
CA SER A 64 12.33 -9.12 17.30
C SER A 64 12.32 -10.51 16.65
N LEU A 65 11.16 -10.98 16.18
CA LEU A 65 11.06 -12.25 15.46
C LEU A 65 11.85 -12.21 14.14
N ARG A 66 11.78 -11.08 13.42
CA ARG A 66 12.50 -10.85 12.16
C ARG A 66 14.01 -10.92 12.35
N GLU A 67 14.54 -10.25 13.37
CA GLU A 67 15.98 -10.26 13.67
C GLU A 67 16.51 -11.69 13.94
N VAL A 68 15.73 -12.52 14.65
CA VAL A 68 16.09 -13.93 14.87
C VAL A 68 16.05 -14.73 13.56
N CYS A 69 15.04 -14.51 12.72
CA CYS A 69 14.86 -15.25 11.47
C CYS A 69 15.90 -14.86 10.40
N GLU A 70 16.35 -13.60 10.35
CA GLU A 70 17.42 -13.12 9.45
C GLU A 70 18.76 -13.81 9.70
N ALA A 71 19.04 -14.24 10.93
CA ALA A 71 20.25 -15.00 11.24
C ALA A 71 20.25 -16.44 10.66
N ASN A 72 19.12 -16.90 10.13
CA ASN A 72 18.95 -18.21 9.52
C ASN A 72 18.41 -18.08 8.10
N VAL A 73 19.28 -18.30 7.10
CA VAL A 73 18.96 -18.17 5.66
C VAL A 73 17.71 -18.98 5.24
N ALA A 74 17.49 -20.15 5.85
CA ALA A 74 16.33 -20.98 5.52
C ALA A 74 15.03 -20.41 6.13
N CYS A 75 15.12 -19.80 7.31
CA CYS A 75 14.01 -19.04 7.91
C CYS A 75 13.73 -17.77 7.11
N GLU A 76 14.76 -16.99 6.79
CA GLU A 76 14.66 -15.76 5.99
C GLU A 76 13.95 -16.00 4.66
N HIS A 77 14.38 -17.01 3.90
CA HIS A 77 13.73 -17.33 2.63
C HIS A 77 12.26 -17.73 2.78
N MET A 78 11.93 -18.44 3.88
CA MET A 78 10.54 -18.79 4.16
C MET A 78 9.73 -17.60 4.66
N MET A 79 10.35 -16.64 5.36
CA MET A 79 9.73 -15.40 5.79
C MET A 79 9.27 -14.56 4.59
N ASP A 80 10.04 -14.52 3.50
CA ASP A 80 9.67 -13.77 2.29
C ASP A 80 8.42 -14.33 1.60
N ILE A 81 8.20 -15.64 1.67
CA ILE A 81 7.11 -16.34 0.97
C ILE A 81 5.89 -16.47 1.88
N ASN A 82 6.09 -16.87 3.14
CA ASN A 82 5.03 -17.28 4.06
C ASN A 82 4.78 -16.26 5.18
N GLY A 83 5.66 -15.27 5.34
CA GLY A 83 5.60 -14.27 6.40
C GLY A 83 6.30 -14.71 7.70
N ILE A 84 6.58 -13.73 8.55
CA ILE A 84 7.43 -13.90 9.74
C ILE A 84 6.87 -14.89 10.77
N ILE A 85 5.55 -14.89 11.01
CA ILE A 85 4.92 -15.77 12.01
C ILE A 85 5.07 -17.25 11.61
N ALA A 86 4.77 -17.58 10.35
CA ALA A 86 4.90 -18.94 9.84
C ALA A 86 6.36 -19.38 9.75
N ALA A 87 7.25 -18.47 9.33
CA ALA A 87 8.69 -18.74 9.26
C ALA A 87 9.28 -19.03 10.64
N TYR A 88 9.10 -18.12 11.59
CA TYR A 88 9.61 -18.29 12.94
C TYR A 88 9.08 -19.57 13.59
N THR A 89 7.76 -19.84 13.48
CA THR A 89 7.16 -21.00 14.14
C THR A 89 7.65 -22.34 13.61
N ALA A 90 8.01 -22.43 12.33
CA ALA A 90 8.56 -23.66 11.77
C ALA A 90 10.00 -23.94 12.19
N TYR A 91 10.83 -22.91 12.40
CA TYR A 91 12.25 -23.06 12.74
C TYR A 91 12.53 -23.00 14.25
N TYR A 92 11.75 -22.21 15.00
CA TYR A 92 12.01 -21.91 16.41
C TYR A 92 10.86 -22.31 17.34
N GLY A 93 9.72 -22.75 16.81
CA GLY A 93 8.57 -23.19 17.61
C GLY A 93 7.64 -22.05 18.03
N PRO A 94 6.79 -22.23 19.06
CA PRO A 94 5.76 -21.26 19.42
C PRO A 94 6.38 -19.91 19.81
N ILE A 95 5.71 -18.82 19.41
CA ILE A 95 6.14 -17.44 19.69
C ILE A 95 6.07 -17.18 21.21
N PRO A 96 7.14 -16.64 21.84
CA PRO A 96 7.22 -16.47 23.29
C PRO A 96 6.63 -15.14 23.79
N TYR A 97 5.38 -14.82 23.41
CA TYR A 97 4.66 -13.61 23.85
C TYR A 97 3.18 -13.87 24.15
#